data_AF-A0A812UDX3-F1
#
_entry.id   AF-A0A812UDX3-F1
#
_cell.length_a   1.000
_cell.length_b   1.000
_cell.length_c   1.000
_cell.angle_alpha   90.00
_cell.angle_beta   90.00
_cell.angle_gamma   90.00
#
_symmetry.space_group_name_H-M   'P 1'
#
loop_
_entity.id
_entity.type
_entity.pdbx_description
1 polymer ?
#
loop_
_entity_poly.entity_id
_entity_poly.type
_entity_poly.pdbx_seq_one_letter_code
_entity_poly.pdbx_strand_id
1 'polypeptide(L)'
;MLAETGGELLAAPFALLLERFSVRELEDDPESLEDEDKSFKLSHTAPVELPLQTAAALDTSFLRRDEIGLVRKVFRECERQCDFSLSHEDIGRALGVFIPPDLWCDRLVRGLDEMERLRGLGQKPILSLFFRKLCPTVKPRHLRLFQIWMKELDHIEELKVHLATSRRMQEYFESYVARPVLPARVRQELLEEYEGLAYNTLQASVTRDAFRKRFYDGGSRVTKEDYVAAMCPTEFRHKEGNPAVNLVVGQLLRLQVAKLEEALARKEALFAKNGEAVTARRKFIKPSVPDHQWDLWNEAFDSFSSVESDSREGHVSLLALVRQNDVCPAVCDFMCQIVTGSRAEGPDPGFSKESFLQKLLELSPWRVKKEILSQGRLSAV
;
A
#
# COMPACT_ATOMS: atom_id res chain seq x y z
N MET A 1 -43.07 -22.84 39.07
CA MET A 1 -41.82 -22.06 39.11
C MET A 1 -41.20 -22.13 37.72
N LEU A 2 -41.37 -21.08 36.94
CA LEU A 2 -40.86 -20.95 35.57
C LEU A 2 -40.12 -19.60 35.47
N ALA A 3 -39.16 -19.59 34.55
CA ALA A 3 -38.39 -18.47 33.99
C ALA A 3 -37.13 -18.03 34.76
N GLU A 4 -35.97 -18.17 34.10
CA GLU A 4 -35.29 -17.03 33.47
C GLU A 4 -34.24 -17.55 32.47
N THR A 5 -34.63 -17.65 31.20
CA THR A 5 -33.71 -17.73 30.06
C THR A 5 -33.27 -16.32 29.73
N GLY A 6 -32.04 -15.96 30.11
CA GLY A 6 -31.38 -14.72 29.71
C GLY A 6 -31.09 -14.73 28.21
N GLY A 7 -32.04 -14.27 27.41
CA GLY A 7 -31.86 -14.01 25.98
C GLY A 7 -30.96 -12.80 25.76
N GLU A 8 -29.97 -12.93 24.89
CA GLU A 8 -29.05 -11.87 24.48
C GLU A 8 -29.81 -10.69 23.85
N LEU A 9 -30.01 -9.62 24.61
CA LEU A 9 -30.57 -8.33 24.15
C LEU A 9 -29.77 -7.66 23.02
N LEU A 10 -28.59 -8.19 22.68
CA LEU A 10 -27.75 -7.70 21.58
C LEU A 10 -27.99 -8.43 20.24
N ALA A 11 -28.75 -9.53 20.23
CA ALA A 11 -29.10 -10.24 18.99
C ALA A 11 -30.28 -9.57 18.26
N ALA A 12 -31.17 -8.88 18.97
CA ALA A 12 -32.37 -8.28 18.40
C ALA A 12 -32.10 -7.18 17.34
N PRO A 13 -31.13 -6.25 17.51
CA PRO A 13 -30.83 -5.25 16.49
C PRO A 13 -30.23 -5.87 15.22
N PHE A 14 -29.43 -6.94 15.37
CA PHE A 14 -28.84 -7.66 14.23
C PHE A 14 -29.86 -8.58 13.55
N ALA A 15 -30.80 -9.16 14.27
CA ALA A 15 -31.91 -9.91 13.71
C ALA A 15 -32.86 -8.99 12.91
N LEU A 16 -33.19 -7.80 13.44
CA LEU A 16 -33.98 -6.79 12.72
C LEU A 16 -33.25 -6.27 11.48
N LEU A 17 -31.93 -6.15 11.53
CA LEU A 17 -31.11 -5.76 10.36
C LEU A 17 -30.88 -6.91 9.37
N LEU A 18 -31.18 -8.16 9.73
CA LEU A 18 -31.19 -9.27 8.77
C LEU A 18 -32.60 -9.48 8.20
N GLU A 19 -33.64 -9.28 9.00
CA GLU A 19 -35.05 -9.35 8.59
C GLU A 19 -35.41 -8.23 7.59
N ARG A 20 -34.82 -7.03 7.75
CA ARG A 20 -35.00 -5.93 6.79
C ARG A 20 -34.30 -6.17 5.44
N PHE A 21 -33.39 -7.14 5.36
CA PHE A 21 -32.62 -7.48 4.16
C PHE A 21 -32.87 -8.91 3.67
N SER A 22 -33.67 -9.72 4.38
CA SER A 22 -34.14 -11.03 3.93
C SER A 22 -35.53 -10.87 3.34
N VAL A 23 -35.57 -10.72 2.01
CA VAL A 23 -36.68 -11.02 1.09
C VAL A 23 -38.06 -11.24 1.75
N ARG A 24 -38.96 -10.26 1.59
CA ARG A 24 -40.41 -10.53 1.52
C ARG A 24 -40.90 -10.19 0.12
N GLU A 25 -41.28 -11.23 -0.60
CA GLU A 25 -42.33 -11.20 -1.60
C GLU A 25 -43.69 -10.94 -0.91
N LEU A 26 -44.63 -10.44 -1.73
CA LEU A 26 -46.09 -10.38 -1.56
C LEU A 26 -46.66 -9.27 -0.68
N GLU A 27 -46.93 -8.10 -1.30
CA GLU A 27 -48.27 -7.53 -1.50
C GLU A 27 -48.22 -6.06 -2.03
N ASP A 28 -47.31 -5.74 -2.95
CA ASP A 28 -47.35 -4.42 -3.63
C ASP A 28 -48.10 -4.54 -4.97
N ASP A 29 -49.17 -3.76 -5.06
CA ASP A 29 -50.10 -3.63 -6.19
C ASP A 29 -49.38 -3.07 -7.43
N PRO A 30 -49.27 -3.83 -8.53
CA PRO A 30 -48.53 -3.41 -9.73
C PRO A 30 -49.21 -2.28 -10.54
N GLU A 31 -50.37 -1.75 -10.11
CA GLU A 31 -51.07 -0.66 -10.80
C GLU A 31 -50.98 0.72 -10.11
N SER A 32 -50.31 0.85 -8.95
CA SER A 32 -50.09 2.17 -8.33
C SER A 32 -48.90 2.89 -8.95
N LEU A 33 -49.10 3.52 -10.10
CA LEU A 33 -48.14 4.45 -10.71
C LEU A 33 -48.26 5.85 -10.07
N GLU A 34 -47.78 5.99 -8.84
CA GLU A 34 -47.49 7.31 -8.27
C GLU A 34 -46.06 7.73 -8.67
N ASP A 35 -45.98 8.55 -9.73
CA ASP A 35 -44.94 9.54 -10.08
C ASP A 35 -43.54 9.33 -9.40
N GLU A 36 -42.83 8.27 -9.82
CA GLU A 36 -41.51 7.85 -9.28
C GLU A 36 -40.36 8.85 -9.54
N ASP A 37 -40.58 9.90 -10.33
CA ASP A 37 -39.56 10.90 -10.66
C ASP A 37 -39.14 11.78 -9.46
N LYS A 38 -39.85 11.69 -8.32
CA LYS A 38 -39.54 12.46 -7.10
C LYS A 38 -38.97 11.63 -5.95
N SER A 39 -38.88 10.30 -6.07
CA SER A 39 -38.47 9.43 -4.96
C SER A 39 -37.07 8.82 -5.10
N PHE A 40 -36.32 9.11 -6.17
CA PHE A 40 -34.90 8.74 -6.27
C PHE A 40 -34.00 9.54 -5.31
N LYS A 41 -34.16 9.29 -4.01
CA LYS A 41 -33.09 9.54 -3.03
C LYS A 41 -32.10 8.39 -3.16
N LEU A 42 -30.97 8.64 -3.82
CA LEU A 42 -29.79 7.78 -3.73
C LEU A 42 -29.45 7.59 -2.25
N SER A 43 -29.82 6.46 -1.67
CA SER A 43 -29.57 6.11 -0.26
C SER A 43 -28.12 5.68 0.01
N HIS A 44 -27.21 5.96 -0.92
CA HIS A 44 -25.83 5.55 -0.88
C HIS A 44 -24.92 6.79 -0.86
N THR A 45 -24.23 7.00 0.26
CA THR A 45 -23.03 7.85 0.31
C THR A 45 -21.78 7.11 -0.18
N ALA A 46 -21.86 5.78 -0.31
CA ALA A 46 -20.81 4.93 -0.86
C ALA A 46 -21.03 4.66 -2.37
N PRO A 47 -19.98 4.55 -3.19
CA PRO A 47 -20.10 4.14 -4.59
C PRO A 47 -20.86 2.81 -4.70
N VAL A 48 -21.91 2.78 -5.51
CA VAL A 48 -22.63 1.53 -5.83
C VAL A 48 -21.63 0.56 -6.45
N GLU A 49 -21.45 -0.60 -5.81
CA GLU A 49 -20.59 -1.65 -6.36
C GLU A 49 -21.09 -2.03 -7.75
N LEU A 50 -20.18 -2.00 -8.73
CA LEU A 50 -20.51 -2.39 -10.10
C LEU A 50 -21.04 -3.82 -10.08
N PRO A 51 -22.14 -4.11 -10.81
CA PRO A 51 -22.76 -5.43 -10.78
C PRO A 51 -21.72 -6.52 -11.06
N LEU A 52 -21.50 -7.37 -10.05
CA LEU A 52 -20.68 -8.58 -10.15
C LEU A 52 -21.26 -9.43 -11.28
N GLN A 53 -20.52 -9.54 -12.37
CA GLN A 53 -20.75 -10.46 -13.50
C GLN A 53 -22.23 -10.63 -13.87
N THR A 54 -22.81 -9.62 -14.51
CA THR A 54 -24.08 -9.82 -15.25
C THR A 54 -23.86 -10.82 -16.39
N ALA A 55 -24.92 -11.52 -16.80
CA ALA A 55 -24.99 -12.58 -17.82
C ALA A 55 -24.22 -12.34 -19.15
N ALA A 56 -23.71 -11.14 -19.41
CA ALA A 56 -22.74 -10.84 -20.45
C ALA A 56 -21.40 -11.59 -20.31
N ALA A 57 -21.09 -12.17 -19.14
CA ALA A 57 -19.94 -13.08 -18.96
C ALA A 57 -20.11 -14.43 -19.72
N LEU A 58 -21.33 -14.76 -20.17
CA LEU A 58 -21.62 -15.98 -20.93
C LEU A 58 -21.58 -15.76 -22.46
N ASP A 59 -21.57 -14.51 -22.91
CA ASP A 59 -21.46 -14.20 -24.33
C ASP A 59 -19.97 -14.14 -24.73
N THR A 60 -19.54 -15.16 -25.47
CA THR A 60 -18.18 -15.28 -26.01
C THR A 60 -17.83 -14.19 -27.03
N SER A 61 -18.70 -13.20 -27.26
CA SER A 61 -18.39 -12.01 -28.07
C SER A 61 -17.67 -10.89 -27.29
N PHE A 62 -17.69 -10.91 -25.95
CA PHE A 62 -17.03 -9.88 -25.13
C PHE A 62 -15.64 -10.31 -24.63
N LEU A 63 -14.78 -9.32 -24.42
CA LEU A 63 -13.49 -9.52 -23.75
C LEU A 63 -13.71 -9.90 -22.29
N ARG A 64 -13.03 -10.97 -21.87
CA ARG A 64 -12.95 -11.36 -20.47
C ARG A 64 -11.94 -10.49 -19.74
N ARG A 65 -12.03 -10.51 -18.41
CA ARG A 65 -11.19 -9.66 -17.54
C ARG A 65 -9.71 -10.00 -17.67
N ASP A 66 -9.37 -11.28 -17.77
CA ASP A 66 -8.01 -11.77 -18.00
C ASP A 66 -7.45 -11.40 -19.39
N GLU A 67 -8.32 -11.29 -20.39
CA GLU A 67 -7.94 -10.92 -21.77
C GLU A 67 -7.57 -9.44 -21.90
N ILE A 68 -8.18 -8.55 -21.12
CA ILE A 68 -7.94 -7.10 -21.20
C ILE A 68 -6.48 -6.73 -21.00
N GLY A 69 -5.82 -7.38 -20.04
CA GLY A 69 -4.40 -7.14 -19.78
C GLY A 69 -3.53 -7.50 -20.97
N LEU A 70 -3.84 -8.62 -21.64
CA LEU A 70 -3.13 -9.06 -22.82
C LEU A 70 -3.38 -8.14 -24.02
N VAL A 71 -4.65 -7.80 -24.29
CA VAL A 71 -5.03 -6.87 -25.36
C VAL A 71 -4.34 -5.52 -25.22
N ARG A 72 -4.27 -4.98 -23.99
CA ARG A 72 -3.56 -3.72 -23.71
C ARG A 72 -2.07 -3.82 -23.99
N LYS A 73 -1.42 -4.94 -23.63
CA LYS A 73 0.00 -5.19 -23.91
C LYS A 73 0.27 -5.25 -25.41
N VAL A 74 -0.56 -6.01 -26.15
CA VAL A 74 -0.48 -6.09 -27.62
C VAL A 74 -0.61 -4.69 -28.25
N PHE A 75 -1.65 -3.94 -27.88
CA PHE A 75 -1.86 -2.58 -28.42
C PHE A 75 -0.67 -1.66 -28.14
N ARG A 76 -0.16 -1.64 -26.90
CA ARG A 76 0.99 -0.81 -26.51
C ARG A 76 2.26 -1.20 -27.24
N GLU A 77 2.46 -2.49 -27.49
CA GLU A 77 3.63 -2.97 -28.21
C GLU A 77 3.60 -2.56 -29.68
N CYS A 78 2.46 -2.68 -30.35
CA CYS A 78 2.26 -2.15 -31.71
C CYS A 78 2.41 -0.62 -31.76
N GLU A 79 1.88 0.09 -30.76
CA GLU A 79 2.05 1.55 -30.65
C GLU A 79 3.53 1.92 -30.47
N ARG A 80 4.26 1.18 -29.63
CA ARG A 80 5.71 1.37 -29.36
C ARG A 80 6.57 1.11 -30.60
N GLN A 81 6.27 0.06 -31.36
CA GLN A 81 6.99 -0.29 -32.58
C GLN A 81 6.57 0.56 -33.79
N CYS A 82 5.54 1.39 -33.63
CA CYS A 82 4.92 2.11 -34.72
C CYS A 82 4.45 1.17 -35.86
N ASP A 83 3.95 -0.03 -35.53
CA ASP A 83 3.51 -1.04 -36.51
C ASP A 83 2.36 -1.89 -35.93
N PHE A 84 1.16 -1.85 -36.54
CA PHE A 84 0.03 -2.71 -36.17
C PHE A 84 -0.11 -3.94 -37.08
N SER A 85 0.77 -4.15 -38.05
CA SER A 85 0.80 -5.33 -38.93
C SER A 85 1.72 -6.45 -38.42
N LEU A 86 2.20 -6.35 -37.18
CA LEU A 86 3.06 -7.36 -36.55
C LEU A 86 2.38 -8.74 -36.49
N SER A 87 3.14 -9.80 -36.76
CA SER A 87 2.64 -11.17 -36.74
C SER A 87 2.40 -11.68 -35.30
N HIS A 88 1.62 -12.76 -35.17
CA HIS A 88 1.39 -13.43 -33.87
C HIS A 88 2.70 -13.80 -33.18
N GLU A 89 3.65 -14.32 -33.94
CA GLU A 89 4.95 -14.74 -33.44
C GLU A 89 5.80 -13.56 -32.98
N ASP A 90 5.81 -12.46 -33.74
CA ASP A 90 6.59 -11.28 -33.42
C ASP A 90 6.08 -10.62 -32.13
N ILE A 91 4.76 -10.46 -31.98
CA ILE A 91 4.17 -9.91 -30.76
C ILE A 91 4.38 -10.86 -29.58
N GLY A 92 4.17 -12.17 -29.77
CA GLY A 92 4.40 -13.17 -28.73
C GLY A 92 5.84 -13.15 -28.22
N ARG A 93 6.81 -13.04 -29.14
CA ARG A 93 8.25 -12.93 -28.82
C ARG A 93 8.58 -11.61 -28.11
N ALA A 94 8.05 -10.48 -28.60
CA ALA A 94 8.31 -9.17 -28.02
C ALA A 94 7.74 -9.03 -26.60
N LEU A 95 6.55 -9.56 -26.35
CA LEU A 95 5.92 -9.51 -25.04
C LEU A 95 6.44 -10.57 -24.06
N GLY A 96 6.98 -11.68 -24.56
CA GLY A 96 7.31 -12.85 -23.74
C GLY A 96 6.08 -13.50 -23.09
N VAL A 97 4.91 -13.36 -23.71
CA VAL A 97 3.63 -13.87 -23.19
C VAL A 97 2.93 -14.70 -24.27
N PHE A 98 2.37 -15.85 -23.87
CA PHE A 98 1.53 -16.65 -24.75
C PHE A 98 0.20 -15.96 -25.05
N ILE A 99 -0.05 -15.68 -26.32
CA ILE A 99 -1.33 -15.14 -26.79
C ILE A 99 -2.18 -16.31 -27.30
N PRO A 100 -3.38 -16.56 -26.73
CA PRO A 100 -4.27 -17.61 -27.20
C PRO A 100 -4.58 -17.45 -28.69
N PRO A 101 -4.41 -18.51 -29.51
CA PRO A 101 -4.69 -18.44 -30.95
C PRO A 101 -6.11 -17.96 -31.27
N ASP A 102 -7.11 -18.42 -30.52
CA ASP A 102 -8.51 -18.02 -30.71
C ASP A 102 -8.68 -16.50 -30.50
N LEU A 103 -8.10 -15.95 -29.43
CA LEU A 103 -8.13 -14.50 -29.18
C LEU A 103 -7.42 -13.72 -30.31
N TRP A 104 -6.32 -14.27 -30.82
CA TRP A 104 -5.56 -13.66 -31.91
C TRP A 104 -6.36 -13.62 -33.20
N CYS A 105 -6.73 -14.80 -33.71
CA CYS A 105 -7.42 -15.00 -34.98
C CYS A 105 -8.81 -14.36 -34.99
N ASP A 106 -9.58 -14.56 -33.91
CA ASP A 106 -10.98 -14.12 -33.91
C ASP A 106 -11.11 -12.62 -33.64
N ARG A 107 -10.19 -12.02 -32.88
CA ARG A 107 -10.38 -10.64 -32.40
C ARG A 107 -9.20 -9.72 -32.73
N LEU A 108 -7.99 -10.05 -32.26
CA LEU A 108 -6.86 -9.11 -32.31
C LEU A 108 -6.51 -8.71 -33.74
N VAL A 109 -6.39 -9.66 -34.67
CA VAL A 109 -6.03 -9.37 -36.08
C VAL A 109 -6.93 -8.30 -36.68
N ARG A 110 -8.25 -8.47 -36.58
CA ARG A 110 -9.23 -7.51 -37.12
C ARG A 110 -9.12 -6.13 -36.47
N GLY A 111 -8.88 -6.09 -35.17
CA GLY A 111 -8.67 -4.84 -34.45
C GLY A 111 -7.40 -4.12 -34.91
N LEU A 112 -6.32 -4.88 -35.10
CA LEU A 112 -5.00 -4.37 -35.45
C LEU A 112 -4.98 -3.84 -36.88
N ASP A 113 -5.54 -4.59 -37.83
CA ASP A 113 -5.69 -4.17 -39.24
C ASP A 113 -6.42 -2.83 -39.35
N GLU A 114 -7.47 -2.65 -38.55
CA GLU A 114 -8.21 -1.39 -38.52
C GLU A 114 -7.40 -0.25 -37.87
N MET A 115 -6.58 -0.52 -36.85
CA MET A 115 -5.69 0.50 -36.28
C MET A 115 -4.62 0.92 -37.30
N GLU A 116 -4.08 -0.02 -38.08
CA GLU A 116 -3.14 0.29 -39.15
C GLU A 116 -3.81 1.13 -40.25
N ARG A 117 -5.04 0.78 -40.64
CA ARG A 117 -5.82 1.57 -41.60
C ARG A 117 -6.07 2.99 -41.10
N LEU A 118 -6.46 3.17 -39.84
CA LEU A 118 -6.67 4.49 -39.24
C LEU A 118 -5.37 5.30 -39.19
N ARG A 119 -4.25 4.66 -38.89
CA ARG A 119 -2.93 5.29 -38.94
C ARG A 119 -2.57 5.74 -40.36
N GLY A 120 -2.81 4.91 -41.38
CA GLY A 120 -2.61 5.28 -42.78
C GLY A 120 -3.43 6.49 -43.23
N LEU A 121 -4.55 6.76 -42.54
CA LEU A 121 -5.37 7.97 -42.70
C LEU A 121 -4.91 9.16 -41.83
N GLY A 122 -3.77 9.06 -41.16
CA GLY A 122 -3.23 10.10 -40.28
C GLY A 122 -3.94 10.22 -38.92
N GLN A 123 -4.80 9.27 -38.55
CA GLN A 123 -5.48 9.29 -37.25
C GLN A 123 -4.62 8.60 -36.19
N LYS A 124 -4.50 9.23 -35.00
CA LYS A 124 -3.81 8.60 -33.88
C LYS A 124 -4.63 7.40 -33.37
N PRO A 125 -4.05 6.19 -33.30
CA PRO A 125 -4.71 5.03 -32.70
C PRO A 125 -5.06 5.30 -31.23
N ILE A 126 -6.27 4.91 -30.82
CA ILE A 126 -6.76 5.08 -29.45
C ILE A 126 -7.22 3.74 -28.93
N LEU A 127 -6.77 3.35 -27.74
CA LEU A 127 -7.11 2.06 -27.12
C LEU A 127 -8.63 1.84 -26.97
N SER A 128 -9.40 2.89 -26.66
CA SER A 128 -10.86 2.84 -26.61
C SER A 128 -11.50 2.49 -27.97
N LEU A 129 -10.92 2.97 -29.08
CA LEU A 129 -11.37 2.61 -30.43
C LEU A 129 -10.98 1.17 -30.75
N PHE A 130 -9.78 0.74 -30.35
CA PHE A 130 -9.33 -0.64 -30.49
C PHE A 130 -10.30 -1.62 -29.82
N PHE A 131 -10.72 -1.36 -28.57
CA PHE A 131 -11.73 -2.20 -27.91
C PHE A 131 -13.07 -2.28 -28.64
N ARG A 132 -13.51 -1.18 -29.28
CA ARG A 132 -14.74 -1.20 -30.12
C ARG A 132 -14.60 -2.08 -31.35
N LYS A 133 -13.39 -2.19 -31.90
CA LYS A 133 -13.11 -3.03 -33.06
C LYS A 133 -12.97 -4.51 -32.68
N LEU A 134 -12.43 -4.79 -31.50
CA LEU A 134 -12.37 -6.16 -30.96
C LEU A 134 -13.75 -6.72 -30.61
N CYS A 135 -14.66 -5.87 -30.12
CA CYS A 135 -16.03 -6.24 -29.77
C CYS A 135 -17.04 -5.32 -30.49
N PRO A 136 -17.46 -5.64 -31.73
CA PRO A 136 -18.35 -4.76 -32.51
C PRO A 136 -19.71 -4.46 -31.84
N THR A 137 -20.20 -5.38 -31.00
CA THR A 137 -21.46 -5.26 -30.26
C THR A 137 -21.33 -4.52 -28.92
N VAL A 138 -20.15 -3.94 -28.63
CA VAL A 138 -19.86 -3.29 -27.34
C VAL A 138 -20.70 -2.03 -27.14
N LYS A 139 -21.51 -2.03 -26.09
CA LYS A 139 -22.25 -0.85 -25.65
C LYS A 139 -21.34 0.08 -24.82
N PRO A 140 -21.65 1.39 -24.70
CA PRO A 140 -20.86 2.31 -23.90
C PRO A 140 -20.61 1.85 -22.45
N ARG A 141 -21.57 1.15 -21.84
CA ARG A 141 -21.41 0.58 -20.48
C ARG A 141 -20.28 -0.45 -20.39
N HIS A 142 -20.09 -1.28 -21.42
CA HIS A 142 -19.04 -2.30 -21.46
C HIS A 142 -17.66 -1.64 -21.66
N LEU A 143 -17.58 -0.56 -22.45
CA LEU A 143 -16.33 0.21 -22.57
C LEU A 143 -15.92 0.86 -21.23
N ARG A 144 -16.89 1.38 -20.45
CA ARG A 144 -16.62 1.88 -19.09
C ARG A 144 -16.09 0.75 -18.19
N LEU A 145 -16.66 -0.44 -18.29
CA LEU A 145 -16.18 -1.62 -17.56
C LEU A 145 -14.73 -1.97 -17.94
N PHE A 146 -14.39 -1.97 -19.24
CA PHE A 146 -13.02 -2.20 -19.70
C PHE A 146 -12.05 -1.15 -19.16
N GLN A 147 -12.47 0.12 -19.11
CA GLN A 147 -11.67 1.20 -18.51
C GLN A 147 -11.43 1.00 -17.01
N ILE A 148 -12.43 0.51 -16.27
CA ILE A 148 -12.29 0.20 -14.85
C ILE A 148 -11.29 -0.94 -14.66
N TRP A 149 -11.40 -2.02 -15.44
CA TRP A 149 -10.42 -3.12 -15.38
C TRP A 149 -9.01 -2.68 -15.75
N MET A 150 -8.84 -1.75 -16.70
CA MET A 150 -7.52 -1.17 -16.99
C MET A 150 -6.95 -0.39 -15.81
N LYS A 151 -7.76 0.41 -15.12
CA LYS A 151 -7.32 1.12 -13.90
C LYS A 151 -6.94 0.15 -12.79
N GLU A 152 -7.67 -0.95 -12.66
CA GLU A 152 -7.33 -2.00 -11.69
C GLU A 152 -6.02 -2.72 -12.04
N LEU A 153 -5.73 -2.93 -13.33
CA LEU A 153 -4.43 -3.45 -13.77
C LEU A 153 -3.29 -2.46 -13.44
N ASP A 154 -3.51 -1.16 -13.65
CA ASP A 154 -2.53 -0.14 -13.26
C ASP A 154 -2.27 -0.17 -11.75
N HIS A 155 -3.33 -0.29 -10.97
CA HIS A 155 -3.23 -0.42 -9.53
C HIS A 155 -2.52 -1.71 -9.07
N ILE A 156 -2.67 -2.82 -9.79
CA ILE A 156 -1.90 -4.06 -9.53
C ILE A 156 -0.41 -3.81 -9.73
N GLU A 157 -0.02 -3.12 -10.80
CA GLU A 157 1.40 -2.81 -11.05
C GLU A 157 1.96 -1.83 -10.00
N GLU A 158 1.18 -0.83 -9.58
CA GLU A 158 1.53 0.04 -8.44
C GLU A 158 1.74 -0.79 -7.15
N LEU A 159 0.82 -1.70 -6.84
CA LEU A 159 0.93 -2.59 -5.67
C LEU A 159 2.19 -3.46 -5.72
N LYS A 160 2.58 -3.97 -6.90
CA LYS A 160 3.84 -4.73 -7.07
C LYS A 160 5.06 -3.87 -6.75
N VAL A 161 5.09 -2.63 -7.21
CA VAL A 161 6.19 -1.68 -6.92
C VAL A 161 6.24 -1.37 -5.42
N HIS A 162 5.09 -1.13 -4.79
CA HIS A 162 4.99 -0.90 -3.34
C HIS A 162 5.43 -2.12 -2.55
N LEU A 163 5.04 -3.33 -2.96
CA LEU A 163 5.42 -4.58 -2.31
C LEU A 163 6.93 -4.81 -2.41
N ALA A 164 7.52 -4.66 -3.61
CA ALA A 164 8.96 -4.79 -3.81
C ALA A 164 9.75 -3.78 -2.97
N THR A 165 9.28 -2.54 -2.90
CA THR A 165 9.88 -1.51 -2.03
C THR A 165 9.78 -1.90 -0.56
N SER A 166 8.61 -2.38 -0.11
CA SER A 166 8.39 -2.79 1.28
C SER A 166 9.26 -3.98 1.68
N ARG A 167 9.38 -5.00 0.82
CA ARG A 167 10.27 -6.15 1.04
C ARG A 167 11.72 -5.73 1.12
N ARG A 168 12.17 -4.86 0.21
CA ARG A 168 13.53 -4.30 0.25
C ARG A 168 13.82 -3.57 1.55
N MET A 169 12.88 -2.75 2.04
CA MET A 169 13.04 -2.02 3.30
C MET A 169 13.04 -2.95 4.52
N GLN A 170 12.22 -4.00 4.50
CA GLN A 170 12.23 -5.04 5.51
C GLN A 170 13.58 -5.78 5.55
N GLU A 171 14.04 -6.30 4.41
CA GLU A 171 15.33 -7.00 4.29
C GLU A 171 16.50 -6.09 4.71
N TYR A 172 16.45 -4.82 4.32
CA TYR A 172 17.46 -3.83 4.69
C TYR A 172 17.48 -3.60 6.21
N PHE A 173 16.31 -3.48 6.84
CA PHE A 173 16.20 -3.32 8.28
C PHE A 173 16.68 -4.56 9.05
N GLU A 174 16.25 -5.75 8.62
CA GLU A 174 16.67 -7.02 9.24
C GLU A 174 18.18 -7.23 9.11
N SER A 175 18.75 -6.91 7.94
CA SER A 175 20.21 -6.90 7.72
C SER A 175 20.92 -5.90 8.64
N TYR A 176 20.37 -4.70 8.82
CA TYR A 176 20.93 -3.70 9.73
C TYR A 176 20.93 -4.18 11.18
N VAL A 177 19.80 -4.68 11.67
CA VAL A 177 19.65 -5.17 13.05
C VAL A 177 20.54 -6.39 13.33
N ALA A 178 20.80 -7.24 12.32
CA ALA A 178 21.67 -8.41 12.45
C ALA A 178 23.17 -8.06 12.57
N ARG A 179 23.58 -6.84 12.23
CA ARG A 179 24.99 -6.43 12.31
C ARG A 179 25.47 -6.37 13.77
N PRO A 180 26.73 -6.77 14.02
CA PRO A 180 27.35 -6.60 15.33
C PRO A 180 27.46 -5.12 15.70
N VAL A 181 27.39 -4.82 16.99
CA VAL A 181 27.67 -3.47 17.50
C VAL A 181 29.16 -3.19 17.36
N LEU A 182 29.48 -1.93 17.04
CA LEU A 182 30.84 -1.44 16.86
C LEU A 182 31.68 -1.79 18.11
N PRO A 183 32.83 -2.47 17.95
CA PRO A 183 33.66 -2.84 19.09
C PRO A 183 34.07 -1.60 19.89
N ALA A 184 34.04 -1.70 21.22
CA ALA A 184 34.31 -0.57 22.12
C ALA A 184 35.65 0.11 21.84
N ARG A 185 36.68 -0.67 21.47
CA ARG A 185 37.99 -0.14 21.08
C ARG A 185 37.90 0.79 19.86
N VAL A 186 37.25 0.36 18.78
CA VAL A 186 37.11 1.15 17.56
C VAL A 186 36.26 2.39 17.82
N ARG A 187 35.21 2.25 18.64
CA ARG A 187 34.38 3.38 19.07
C ARG A 187 35.21 4.43 19.83
N GLN A 188 36.08 3.99 20.74
CA GLN A 188 36.96 4.87 21.51
C GLN A 188 37.96 5.61 20.59
N GLU A 189 38.57 4.90 19.64
CA GLU A 189 39.47 5.49 18.63
C GLU A 189 38.75 6.61 17.84
N LEU A 190 37.50 6.40 17.42
CA LEU A 190 36.70 7.43 16.73
C LEU A 190 36.37 8.64 17.62
N LEU A 191 36.13 8.42 18.92
CA LEU A 191 35.86 9.51 19.86
C LEU A 191 37.10 10.37 20.10
N GLU A 192 38.28 9.76 20.22
CA GLU A 192 39.56 10.46 20.34
C GLU A 192 39.87 11.26 19.07
N GLU A 193 39.60 10.71 17.88
CA GLU A 193 39.70 11.45 16.62
C GLU A 193 38.77 12.67 16.60
N TYR A 194 37.51 12.53 17.02
CA TYR A 194 36.57 13.63 17.08
C TYR A 194 37.03 14.75 18.02
N GLU A 195 37.57 14.40 19.19
CA GLU A 195 38.11 15.38 20.14
C GLU A 195 39.35 16.09 19.60
N GLY A 196 40.24 15.36 18.92
CA GLY A 196 41.38 15.93 18.21
C GLY A 196 40.96 16.90 17.11
N LEU A 197 39.91 16.58 16.35
CA LEU A 197 39.35 17.48 15.34
C LEU A 197 38.74 18.74 15.97
N ALA A 198 37.99 18.61 17.07
CA ALA A 198 37.41 19.74 17.77
C ALA A 198 38.49 20.71 18.27
N TYR A 199 39.61 20.18 18.76
CA TYR A 199 40.76 20.97 19.21
C TYR A 199 41.47 21.69 18.04
N ASN A 200 41.69 21.00 16.92
CA ASN A 200 42.38 21.55 15.76
C ASN A 200 41.54 22.54 14.93
N THR A 201 40.20 22.44 14.98
CA THR A 201 39.30 23.36 14.27
C THR A 201 39.35 24.78 14.87
N LEU A 202 39.79 24.92 16.13
CA LEU A 202 40.12 26.22 16.75
C LEU A 202 41.44 26.84 16.24
N GLN A 203 42.26 26.09 15.48
CA GLN A 203 43.62 26.48 15.08
C GLN A 203 43.88 26.65 13.57
N ALA A 204 42.82 26.82 12.76
CA ALA A 204 42.83 27.14 11.32
C ALA A 204 42.83 25.96 10.33
N SER A 205 41.96 26.14 9.32
CA SER A 205 41.90 25.52 7.99
C SER A 205 42.35 24.06 7.86
N VAL A 206 41.40 23.13 7.92
CA VAL A 206 41.58 21.80 7.32
C VAL A 206 40.47 21.55 6.30
N THR A 207 40.78 21.91 5.05
CA THR A 207 40.24 21.29 3.85
C THR A 207 40.73 19.83 3.79
N ARG A 208 39.92 18.88 4.28
CA ARG A 208 40.03 17.48 3.85
C ARG A 208 38.73 16.73 4.10
N ASP A 209 38.14 16.30 2.98
CA ASP A 209 36.93 15.51 2.75
C ASP A 209 35.61 16.27 2.50
N ALA A 210 35.19 16.19 1.23
CA ALA A 210 33.86 16.58 0.75
C ALA A 210 32.73 15.83 1.49
N PHE A 211 33.02 14.66 2.05
CA PHE A 211 32.09 13.90 2.89
C PHE A 211 31.90 14.55 4.27
N ARG A 212 32.97 15.09 4.86
CA ARG A 212 32.93 15.82 6.15
C ARG A 212 32.22 17.17 6.01
N LYS A 213 32.40 17.88 4.88
CA LYS A 213 31.80 19.20 4.66
C LYS A 213 30.26 19.21 4.74
N ARG A 214 29.58 18.14 4.29
CA ARG A 214 28.11 18.03 4.35
C ARG A 214 27.54 18.00 5.78
N PHE A 215 28.31 17.57 6.76
CA PHE A 215 27.87 17.53 8.16
C PHE A 215 27.99 18.90 8.85
N TYR A 216 28.83 19.81 8.35
CA TYR A 216 29.09 21.12 8.97
C TYR A 216 28.42 22.31 8.28
N ASP A 217 27.86 22.15 7.07
CA ASP A 217 27.29 23.26 6.29
C ASP A 217 25.94 23.80 6.83
N GLY A 218 25.36 23.18 7.87
CA GLY A 218 24.03 23.56 8.41
C GLY A 218 23.99 24.39 9.69
N GLY A 219 25.14 24.83 10.24
CA GLY A 219 25.20 25.60 11.50
C GLY A 219 24.84 24.82 12.77
N SER A 220 24.38 23.56 12.64
CA SER A 220 24.19 22.65 13.77
C SER A 220 25.52 22.00 14.14
N ARG A 221 25.87 22.01 15.44
CA ARG A 221 27.06 21.31 15.94
C ARG A 221 26.82 19.81 15.81
N VAL A 222 27.57 19.16 14.91
CA VAL A 222 27.66 17.69 14.83
C VAL A 222 27.97 17.15 16.22
N THR A 223 27.16 16.23 16.73
CA THR A 223 27.41 15.63 18.05
C THR A 223 28.46 14.52 17.95
N LYS A 224 29.03 14.11 19.09
CA LYS A 224 29.94 12.95 19.15
C LYS A 224 29.27 11.71 18.56
N GLU A 225 27.99 11.50 18.86
CA GLU A 225 27.22 10.36 18.36
C GLU A 225 26.98 10.45 16.85
N ASP A 226 26.68 11.63 16.32
CA ASP A 226 26.52 11.82 14.87
C ASP A 226 27.82 11.50 14.12
N TYR A 227 28.97 11.90 14.68
CA TYR A 227 30.28 11.57 14.10
C TYR A 227 30.53 10.07 14.12
N VAL A 228 30.33 9.40 15.27
CA VAL A 228 30.53 7.95 15.38
C VAL A 228 29.57 7.20 14.44
N ALA A 229 28.31 7.63 14.33
CA ALA A 229 27.34 7.04 13.40
C ALA A 229 27.78 7.23 11.93
N ALA A 230 28.28 8.41 11.56
CA ALA A 230 28.73 8.71 10.20
C ALA A 230 30.03 7.98 9.82
N MET A 231 30.93 7.76 10.78
CA MET A 231 32.21 7.08 10.57
C MET A 231 32.14 5.57 10.83
N CYS A 232 31.00 5.06 11.31
CA CYS A 232 30.81 3.63 11.57
C CYS A 232 30.93 2.84 10.26
N PRO A 233 31.79 1.80 10.19
CA PRO A 233 31.86 0.93 9.03
C PRO A 233 30.52 0.27 8.74
N THR A 234 30.26 -0.04 7.47
CA THR A 234 28.96 -0.52 7.00
C THR A 234 28.56 -1.87 7.57
N GLU A 235 29.53 -2.67 8.04
CA GLU A 235 29.31 -4.00 8.61
C GLU A 235 28.87 -3.95 10.08
N PHE A 236 28.99 -2.80 10.73
CA PHE A 236 28.69 -2.62 12.15
C PHE A 236 27.49 -1.69 12.36
N ARG A 237 26.90 -1.78 13.55
CA ARG A 237 26.02 -0.74 14.11
C ARG A 237 26.81 0.10 15.10
N HIS A 238 26.70 1.41 15.01
CA HIS A 238 27.42 2.32 15.91
C HIS A 238 27.05 2.13 17.39
N LYS A 239 25.82 1.72 17.71
CA LYS A 239 25.36 1.38 19.08
C LYS A 239 24.41 0.18 19.10
N GLU A 240 24.18 -0.34 20.30
CA GLU A 240 23.10 -1.31 20.55
C GLU A 240 21.74 -0.59 20.44
N GLY A 241 20.92 -1.03 19.50
CA GLY A 241 19.59 -0.44 19.31
C GLY A 241 18.61 -0.91 20.38
N ASN A 242 17.63 -0.07 20.70
CA ASN A 242 16.57 -0.43 21.65
C ASN A 242 15.81 -1.69 21.18
N PRO A 243 15.69 -2.75 22.01
CA PRO A 243 15.06 -4.00 21.61
C PRO A 243 13.57 -3.86 21.31
N ALA A 244 12.84 -3.01 22.05
CA ALA A 244 11.42 -2.75 21.79
C ALA A 244 11.25 -2.05 20.44
N VAL A 245 12.07 -1.04 20.13
CA VAL A 245 12.10 -0.38 18.82
C VAL A 245 12.37 -1.39 17.72
N ASN A 246 13.41 -2.22 17.86
CA ASN A 246 13.76 -3.22 16.84
C ASN A 246 12.61 -4.20 16.56
N LEU A 247 11.97 -4.70 17.62
CA LEU A 247 10.85 -5.62 17.52
C LEU A 247 9.64 -4.99 16.84
N VAL A 248 9.25 -3.77 17.25
CA VAL A 248 8.05 -3.10 16.74
C VAL A 248 8.24 -2.62 15.31
N VAL A 249 9.42 -2.08 14.97
CA VAL A 249 9.72 -1.68 13.58
C VAL A 249 9.77 -2.90 12.66
N GLY A 250 10.43 -3.99 13.08
CA GLY A 250 10.42 -5.24 12.33
C GLY A 250 9.02 -5.85 12.20
N GLN A 251 8.15 -5.70 13.21
CA GLN A 251 6.75 -6.11 13.14
C GLN A 251 5.96 -5.24 12.16
N LEU A 252 6.11 -3.90 12.21
CA LEU A 252 5.43 -2.95 11.33
C LEU A 252 5.74 -3.27 9.85
N LEU A 253 7.02 -3.45 9.51
CA LEU A 253 7.44 -3.77 8.14
C LEU A 253 6.90 -5.11 7.66
N ARG A 254 6.95 -6.16 8.50
CA ARG A 254 6.38 -7.48 8.18
C ARG A 254 4.88 -7.44 7.95
N LEU A 255 4.14 -6.75 8.82
CA LEU A 255 2.69 -6.60 8.68
C LEU A 255 2.33 -5.79 7.43
N GLN A 256 3.11 -4.76 7.10
CA GLN A 256 2.93 -3.98 5.87
C GLN A 256 3.14 -4.85 4.62
N VAL A 257 4.21 -5.65 4.57
CA VAL A 257 4.47 -6.59 3.47
C VAL A 257 3.32 -7.59 3.34
N ALA A 258 2.93 -8.24 4.44
CA ALA A 258 1.83 -9.22 4.43
C ALA A 258 0.50 -8.62 3.94
N LYS A 259 0.18 -7.39 4.34
CA LYS A 259 -1.03 -6.70 3.89
C LYS A 259 -1.00 -6.38 2.40
N LEU A 260 0.15 -5.92 1.88
CA LEU A 260 0.33 -5.66 0.45
C LEU A 260 0.28 -6.94 -0.37
N GLU A 261 0.85 -8.04 0.12
CA GLU A 261 0.74 -9.37 -0.51
C GLU A 261 -0.71 -9.84 -0.57
N GLU A 262 -1.46 -9.72 0.53
CA GLU A 262 -2.87 -10.09 0.57
C GLU A 262 -3.72 -9.21 -0.36
N ALA A 263 -3.43 -7.90 -0.44
CA ALA A 263 -4.11 -6.98 -1.34
C ALA A 263 -3.80 -7.29 -2.81
N LEU A 264 -2.53 -7.55 -3.14
CA LEU A 264 -2.08 -7.91 -4.47
C LEU A 264 -2.70 -9.24 -4.90
N ALA A 265 -2.62 -10.29 -4.07
CA ALA A 265 -3.19 -11.60 -4.36
C ALA A 265 -4.70 -11.52 -4.59
N ARG A 266 -5.43 -10.74 -3.77
CA ARG A 266 -6.87 -10.51 -3.97
C ARG A 266 -7.17 -9.83 -5.31
N LYS A 267 -6.37 -8.85 -5.72
CA LYS A 267 -6.55 -8.14 -6.99
C LYS A 267 -6.16 -9.00 -8.19
N GLU A 268 -5.05 -9.73 -8.12
CA GLU A 268 -4.61 -10.65 -9.19
C GLU A 268 -5.58 -11.81 -9.39
N ALA A 269 -6.17 -12.34 -8.32
CA ALA A 269 -7.21 -13.38 -8.42
C ALA A 269 -8.42 -12.94 -9.26
N LEU A 270 -8.74 -11.63 -9.31
CA LEU A 270 -9.82 -11.11 -10.15
C LEU A 270 -9.49 -11.18 -11.66
N PHE A 271 -8.22 -11.30 -12.02
CA PHE A 271 -7.73 -11.42 -13.40
C PHE A 271 -7.25 -12.84 -13.73
N ALA A 272 -7.39 -13.81 -12.82
CA ALA A 272 -7.03 -15.20 -13.06
C ALA A 272 -8.09 -15.91 -13.91
N LYS A 273 -7.64 -16.73 -14.88
CA LYS A 273 -8.51 -17.44 -15.84
C LYS A 273 -9.58 -18.33 -15.20
N ASN A 274 -9.27 -18.93 -14.05
CA ASN A 274 -10.13 -19.93 -13.43
C ASN A 274 -11.12 -19.35 -12.43
N GLY A 275 -11.13 -18.03 -12.24
CA GLY A 275 -12.09 -17.37 -11.34
C GLY A 275 -12.09 -17.95 -9.93
N GLU A 276 -11.01 -18.61 -9.49
CA GLU A 276 -10.80 -19.04 -8.11
C GLU A 276 -10.62 -17.78 -7.27
N ALA A 277 -11.73 -17.11 -7.00
CA ALA A 277 -11.79 -16.06 -6.02
C ALA A 277 -11.37 -16.71 -4.70
N VAL A 278 -10.19 -16.35 -4.22
CA VAL A 278 -9.75 -16.70 -2.88
C VAL A 278 -10.78 -16.09 -1.94
N THR A 279 -11.76 -16.88 -1.53
CA THR A 279 -12.77 -16.51 -0.54
C THR A 279 -12.08 -16.56 0.80
N ALA A 280 -11.23 -15.56 1.04
CA ALA A 280 -10.76 -15.26 2.38
C ALA A 280 -12.01 -14.87 3.18
N ARG A 281 -12.55 -15.82 3.95
CA ARG A 281 -13.61 -15.56 4.91
C ARG A 281 -13.13 -14.44 5.82
N ARG A 282 -13.60 -13.21 5.58
CA ARG A 282 -13.29 -12.08 6.44
C ARG A 282 -13.84 -12.43 7.81
N LYS A 283 -12.95 -12.63 8.79
CA LYS A 283 -13.38 -12.72 10.18
C LYS A 283 -13.90 -11.34 10.54
N PHE A 284 -15.22 -11.22 10.68
CA PHE A 284 -15.89 -9.95 10.98
C PHE A 284 -15.49 -9.37 12.34
N ILE A 285 -14.98 -10.21 13.25
CA ILE A 285 -14.54 -9.80 14.58
C ILE A 285 -13.05 -10.06 14.72
N LYS A 286 -12.24 -8.98 14.71
CA LYS A 286 -10.84 -9.03 15.09
C LYS A 286 -10.72 -9.29 16.60
N PRO A 287 -9.82 -10.18 17.08
CA PRO A 287 -9.52 -10.30 18.49
C PRO A 287 -8.93 -8.99 19.05
N SER A 288 -9.15 -8.73 20.34
CA SER A 288 -8.51 -7.57 20.99
C SER A 288 -6.99 -7.73 21.04
N VAL A 289 -6.26 -6.62 20.91
CA VAL A 289 -4.80 -6.61 21.06
C VAL A 289 -4.41 -7.09 22.48
N PRO A 290 -3.44 -8.02 22.62
CA PRO A 290 -2.93 -8.42 23.93
C PRO A 290 -2.25 -7.25 24.67
N ASP A 291 -2.35 -7.21 26.01
CA ASP A 291 -1.77 -6.11 26.81
C ASP A 291 -0.27 -5.96 26.59
N HIS A 292 0.49 -7.05 26.69
CA HIS A 292 1.94 -7.04 26.46
C HIS A 292 2.32 -6.48 25.08
N GLN A 293 1.51 -6.72 24.05
CA GLN A 293 1.76 -6.24 22.69
C GLN A 293 1.46 -4.75 22.58
N TRP A 294 0.39 -4.29 23.26
CA TRP A 294 0.05 -2.89 23.36
C TRP A 294 1.12 -2.10 24.12
N ASP A 295 1.57 -2.63 25.26
CA ASP A 295 2.61 -2.02 26.08
C ASP A 295 3.92 -1.91 25.30
N LEU A 296 4.31 -2.98 24.58
CA LEU A 296 5.49 -2.96 23.71
C LEU A 296 5.42 -1.88 22.62
N TRP A 297 4.25 -1.68 22.01
CA TRP A 297 4.05 -0.61 21.02
C TRP A 297 4.18 0.78 21.64
N ASN A 298 3.66 0.97 22.85
CA ASN A 298 3.79 2.23 23.58
C ASN A 298 5.25 2.48 23.99
N GLU A 299 5.94 1.48 24.52
CA GLU A 299 7.34 1.55 24.91
C GLU A 299 8.25 1.91 23.72
N ALA A 300 8.02 1.29 22.56
CA ALA A 300 8.74 1.63 21.33
C ALA A 300 8.50 3.08 20.92
N PHE A 301 7.25 3.56 20.98
CA PHE A 301 6.93 4.95 20.67
C PHE A 301 7.55 5.94 21.67
N ASP A 302 7.46 5.65 22.96
CA ASP A 302 7.99 6.52 24.02
C ASP A 302 9.52 6.60 23.91
N SER A 303 10.16 5.52 23.48
CA SER A 303 11.58 5.50 23.13
C SER A 303 11.90 6.49 22.00
N PHE A 304 11.06 6.59 20.96
CA PHE A 304 11.21 7.58 19.88
C PHE A 304 11.07 9.03 20.36
N SER A 305 10.25 9.27 21.37
CA SER A 305 9.95 10.62 21.86
C SER A 305 10.99 11.18 22.84
N SER A 306 11.81 10.32 23.43
CA SER A 306 12.68 10.66 24.57
C SER A 306 13.84 11.62 24.28
N VAL A 307 14.16 11.89 23.00
CA VAL A 307 15.43 12.54 22.60
C VAL A 307 15.31 14.04 22.38
N GLU A 308 14.11 14.61 22.23
CA GLU A 308 13.94 16.06 22.04
C GLU A 308 12.88 16.63 23.00
N SER A 309 13.33 17.47 23.93
CA SER A 309 12.47 18.17 24.91
C SER A 309 11.56 19.25 24.30
N ASP A 310 11.76 19.59 23.01
CA ASP A 310 11.00 20.62 22.30
C ASP A 310 9.93 20.05 21.35
N SER A 311 9.82 18.71 21.26
CA SER A 311 8.77 18.07 20.47
C SER A 311 7.41 18.38 21.08
N ARG A 312 6.46 18.86 20.27
CA ARG A 312 5.05 18.94 20.68
C ARG A 312 4.64 17.59 21.26
N GLU A 313 4.11 17.59 22.49
CA GLU A 313 3.79 16.37 23.24
C GLU A 313 3.11 15.32 22.33
N GLY A 314 3.74 14.14 22.22
CA GLY A 314 3.20 13.02 21.45
C GLY A 314 3.44 13.03 19.94
N HIS A 315 4.32 13.90 19.42
CA HIS A 315 4.77 13.89 18.02
C HIS A 315 6.26 13.53 17.89
N VAL A 316 6.58 12.66 16.93
CA VAL A 316 7.96 12.28 16.59
C VAL A 316 8.25 12.76 15.18
N SER A 317 9.19 13.70 15.04
CA SER A 317 9.68 14.15 13.73
C SER A 317 10.63 13.12 13.12
N LEU A 318 10.71 13.10 11.79
CA LEU A 318 11.65 12.27 11.03
C LEU A 318 13.09 12.61 11.42
N LEU A 319 13.38 13.90 11.65
CA LEU A 319 14.71 14.33 12.07
C LEU A 319 15.07 13.76 13.43
N ALA A 320 14.15 13.83 14.41
CA ALA A 320 14.34 13.22 15.72
C ALA A 320 14.57 11.71 15.59
N LEU A 321 13.72 11.01 14.84
CA LEU A 321 13.82 9.58 14.62
C LEU A 321 15.16 9.16 13.98
N VAL A 322 15.66 9.93 13.01
CA VAL A 322 16.97 9.70 12.39
C VAL A 322 18.11 9.94 13.38
N ARG A 323 18.04 11.02 14.18
CA ARG A 323 19.07 11.36 15.19
C ARG A 323 19.18 10.32 16.29
N GLN A 324 18.10 9.59 16.59
CA GLN A 324 18.19 8.49 17.54
C GLN A 324 19.11 7.38 17.06
N ASN A 325 19.27 7.22 15.74
CA ASN A 325 20.09 6.19 15.11
C ASN A 325 19.74 4.73 15.51
N ASP A 326 18.63 4.48 16.22
CA ASP A 326 18.16 3.12 16.52
C ASP A 326 17.61 2.43 15.26
N VAL A 327 17.11 3.22 14.32
CA VAL A 327 16.59 2.78 13.02
C VAL A 327 17.40 3.48 11.91
N CYS A 328 17.72 2.75 10.85
CA CYS A 328 18.48 3.33 9.74
C CYS A 328 17.64 4.39 8.99
N PRO A 329 18.25 5.48 8.49
CA PRO A 329 17.50 6.65 7.99
C PRO A 329 16.48 6.36 6.88
N ALA A 330 16.82 5.45 5.95
CA ALA A 330 15.90 5.05 4.88
C ALA A 330 14.63 4.37 5.41
N VAL A 331 14.75 3.61 6.50
CA VAL A 331 13.61 2.96 7.16
C VAL A 331 12.83 3.96 7.98
N CYS A 332 13.47 4.96 8.60
CA CYS A 332 12.77 6.05 9.28
C CYS A 332 11.82 6.80 8.33
N ASP A 333 12.31 7.21 7.15
CA ASP A 333 11.50 7.88 6.13
C ASP A 333 10.36 6.96 5.65
N PHE A 334 10.68 5.70 5.35
CA PHE A 334 9.68 4.73 4.92
C PHE A 334 8.61 4.45 5.99
N MET A 335 8.99 4.40 7.27
CA MET A 335 8.06 4.28 8.39
C MET A 335 7.11 5.48 8.46
N CYS A 336 7.63 6.71 8.33
CA CYS A 336 6.80 7.91 8.27
C CYS A 336 5.77 7.81 7.13
N GLN A 337 6.18 7.32 5.95
CA GLN A 337 5.28 7.13 4.82
C GLN A 337 4.20 6.06 5.09
N ILE A 338 4.55 4.95 5.72
CA ILE A 338 3.58 3.90 6.10
C ILE A 338 2.55 4.47 7.09
N VAL A 339 3.02 5.15 8.14
CA VAL A 339 2.18 5.64 9.24
C VAL A 339 1.25 6.75 8.80
N THR A 340 1.77 7.73 8.05
CA THR A 340 0.99 8.89 7.59
C THR A 340 0.17 8.60 6.33
N GLY A 341 0.52 7.56 5.56
CA GLY A 341 -0.14 7.23 4.30
C GLY A 341 0.20 8.18 3.15
N SER A 342 1.09 9.15 3.35
CA SER A 342 1.54 10.10 2.34
C SER A 342 3.06 10.14 2.29
N ARG A 343 3.61 10.58 1.15
CA ARG A 343 4.98 11.09 1.17
C ARG A 343 5.01 12.28 2.13
N ALA A 344 6.12 12.38 2.85
CA ALA A 344 6.48 13.42 3.81
C ALA A 344 6.52 14.82 3.15
N GLU A 345 5.38 15.31 2.71
CA GLU A 345 5.20 16.62 2.09
C GLU A 345 4.73 17.59 3.17
N GLY A 346 5.68 18.08 3.96
CA GLY A 346 5.43 19.03 5.03
C GLY A 346 6.74 19.59 5.59
N PRO A 347 6.70 20.76 6.25
CA PRO A 347 7.88 21.39 6.82
C PRO A 347 8.51 20.58 7.97
N ASP A 348 7.75 19.66 8.57
CA ASP A 348 8.21 18.77 9.63
C ASP A 348 7.55 17.38 9.44
N PRO A 349 8.13 16.52 8.60
CA PRO A 349 7.57 15.19 8.37
C PRO A 349 7.76 14.32 9.61
N GLY A 350 6.71 13.66 10.06
CA GLY A 350 6.72 12.88 11.29
C GLY A 350 5.37 12.20 11.52
N PHE A 351 5.19 11.61 12.70
CA PHE A 351 3.93 10.98 13.07
C PHE A 351 3.62 11.13 14.57
N SER A 352 2.33 11.14 14.89
CA SER A 352 1.86 11.16 16.29
C SER A 352 1.74 9.75 16.85
N LYS A 353 1.70 9.64 18.19
CA LYS A 353 1.43 8.37 18.90
C LYS A 353 0.16 7.69 18.41
N GLU A 354 -0.91 8.48 18.25
CA GLU A 354 -2.20 7.99 17.75
C GLU A 354 -2.06 7.40 16.34
N SER A 355 -1.45 8.13 15.40
CA SER A 355 -1.28 7.64 14.03
C SER A 355 -0.41 6.37 13.96
N PHE A 356 0.64 6.28 14.79
CA PHE A 356 1.52 5.11 14.87
C PHE A 356 0.77 3.87 15.36
N LEU A 357 0.05 3.99 16.50
CA LEU A 357 -0.72 2.90 17.08
C LEU A 357 -1.89 2.49 16.18
N GLN A 358 -2.60 3.47 15.60
CA GLN A 358 -3.67 3.23 14.65
C GLN A 358 -3.15 2.47 13.42
N LYS A 359 -1.98 2.82 12.91
CA LYS A 359 -1.39 2.11 11.77
C LYS A 359 -1.06 0.66 12.12
N LEU A 360 -0.44 0.41 13.28
CA LEU A 360 -0.17 -0.96 13.73
C LEU A 360 -1.46 -1.79 13.84
N LEU A 361 -2.55 -1.21 14.36
CA LEU A 361 -3.86 -1.86 14.41
C LEU A 361 -4.45 -2.13 13.01
N GLU A 362 -4.33 -1.18 12.09
CA GLU A 362 -4.81 -1.27 10.72
C GLU A 362 -4.11 -2.39 9.93
N LEU A 363 -2.82 -2.62 10.21
CA LEU A 363 -2.01 -3.66 9.60
C LEU A 363 -2.16 -5.02 10.31
N SER A 364 -2.44 -5.00 11.62
CA SER A 364 -2.58 -6.21 12.42
C SER A 364 -3.95 -6.88 12.30
N PRO A 365 -4.06 -8.16 12.69
CA PRO A 365 -5.35 -8.84 12.84
C PRO A 365 -6.11 -8.42 14.11
N TRP A 366 -5.62 -7.46 14.89
CA TRP A 366 -6.20 -7.06 16.17
C TRP A 366 -7.12 -5.83 16.10
N ARG A 367 -7.97 -5.67 17.12
CA ARG A 367 -8.73 -4.45 17.40
C ARG A 367 -8.31 -3.82 18.72
N VAL A 368 -8.65 -2.55 18.90
CA VAL A 368 -8.49 -1.84 20.17
C VAL A 368 -9.38 -2.45 21.25
N LYS A 369 -8.86 -2.54 22.47
CA LYS A 369 -9.65 -2.90 23.66
C LYS A 369 -10.66 -1.79 24.00
N LYS A 370 -11.87 -2.15 24.41
CA LYS A 370 -12.92 -1.16 24.74
C LYS A 370 -12.47 -0.25 25.89
N GLU A 371 -11.70 -0.79 26.83
CA GLU A 371 -11.16 -0.09 27.99
C GLU A 371 -10.21 1.04 27.55
N ILE A 372 -9.39 0.81 26.51
CA ILE A 372 -8.45 1.82 25.99
C ILE A 372 -9.20 2.97 25.32
N LEU A 373 -10.28 2.66 24.58
CA LEU A 373 -11.15 3.69 23.98
C LEU A 373 -11.84 4.55 25.05
N SER A 374 -12.26 3.94 26.17
CA SER A 374 -12.92 4.66 27.27
C SER A 374 -12.03 5.66 28.00
N GLN A 375 -10.70 5.52 27.88
CA GLN A 375 -9.72 6.44 28.46
C GLN A 375 -9.49 7.70 27.60
N GLY A 376 -10.17 7.85 26.46
CA GLY A 376 -10.10 9.03 25.61
C GLY A 376 -8.76 9.24 24.90
N ARG A 377 -7.87 8.22 24.90
CA ARG A 377 -6.51 8.31 24.33
C ARG A 377 -6.44 7.99 22.83
N LEU A 378 -7.51 7.44 22.27
CA LEU A 378 -7.65 7.15 20.84
C LEU A 378 -9.07 7.47 20.41
N SER A 379 -9.21 8.19 19.31
CA SER A 379 -10.50 8.38 18.66
C SER A 379 -11.06 7.02 18.19
N ALA A 380 -12.36 6.77 18.40
CA ALA A 380 -12.98 5.52 18.00
C ALA A 380 -13.02 5.42 16.47
N VAL A 381 -12.38 4.38 15.91
CA VAL A 381 -12.32 4.08 14.47
C VAL A 381 -13.11 2.83 14.15
#